data_AF-S9XDT9-F1
#
_entry.id   AF-S9XDT9-F1
#
_cell.length_a   1.000
_cell.length_b   1.000
_cell.length_c   1.000
_cell.angle_alpha   90.00
_cell.angle_beta   90.00
_cell.angle_gamma   90.00
#
_symmetry.space_group_name_H-M   'P 1'
#
loop_
_entity.id
_entity.type
_entity.pdbx_description
1 polymer ?
#
loop_
_entity_poly.entity_id
_entity_poly.type
_entity_poly.pdbx_seq_one_letter_code
_entity_poly.pdbx_strand_id
1 'polypeptide(L)'
;MEGNLIQELNKCVNEKFSGAVLARNGLAIAVAGTIFPEEERFVCEWTSSAPSEVLYIPNTKKKILVCEKESYVLGLAYNNP
;
A
#
# COMPACT_ATOMS: atom_id res chain seq x y z
N MET A 1 13.08 -1.89 -16.06
CA MET A 1 13.00 -2.40 -14.67
C MET A 1 11.67 -2.03 -14.01
N GLU A 2 11.19 -0.78 -14.13
CA GLU A 2 9.88 -0.35 -13.57
C GLU A 2 8.66 -1.11 -14.10
N GLY A 3 8.65 -1.49 -15.39
CA GLY A 3 7.54 -2.26 -15.97
C GLY A 3 7.32 -3.64 -15.32
N ASN A 4 8.34 -4.22 -14.69
CA ASN A 4 8.21 -5.48 -13.96
C ASN A 4 7.61 -5.25 -12.56
N LEU A 5 7.93 -4.10 -11.92
CA LEU A 5 7.47 -3.80 -10.58
C LEU A 5 5.96 -3.56 -10.52
N ILE A 6 5.41 -2.79 -11.46
CA ILE A 6 3.96 -2.54 -11.54
C ILE A 6 3.21 -3.83 -11.87
N GLN A 7 3.78 -4.73 -12.68
CA GLN A 7 3.20 -6.04 -12.97
C GLN A 7 3.14 -6.93 -11.73
N GLU A 8 4.22 -7.00 -10.95
CA GLU A 8 4.23 -7.74 -9.68
C GLU A 8 3.24 -7.14 -8.67
N LEU A 9 3.18 -5.82 -8.57
CA LEU A 9 2.27 -5.12 -7.65
C LEU A 9 0.80 -5.33 -8.03
N ASN A 10 0.48 -5.40 -9.33
CA ASN A 10 -0.87 -5.74 -9.80
C ASN A 10 -1.30 -7.15 -9.38
N LYS A 11 -0.40 -8.11 -9.18
CA LYS A 11 -0.76 -9.45 -8.67
C LYS A 11 -1.30 -9.41 -7.24
N CYS A 12 -1.00 -8.35 -6.49
CA CYS A 12 -1.57 -8.14 -5.15
C CYS A 12 -3.01 -7.62 -5.19
N VAL A 13 -3.45 -7.04 -6.31
CA VAL A 13 -4.82 -6.52 -6.50
C VAL A 13 -5.74 -7.67 -6.89
N ASN A 14 -6.78 -7.89 -6.10
CA ASN A 14 -7.68 -9.05 -6.24
C ASN A 14 -9.02 -8.76 -5.53
N GLU A 15 -9.85 -9.78 -5.28
CA GLU A 15 -11.13 -9.63 -4.58
C GLU A 15 -11.00 -9.06 -3.16
N LYS A 16 -9.86 -9.25 -2.51
CA LYS A 16 -9.59 -8.74 -1.16
C LYS A 16 -9.00 -7.34 -1.14
N PHE A 17 -8.14 -7.01 -2.11
CA PHE A 17 -7.42 -5.73 -2.14
C PHE A 17 -7.78 -4.90 -3.38
N SER A 18 -8.26 -3.68 -3.15
CA SER A 18 -8.63 -2.74 -4.22
C SER A 18 -7.42 -2.18 -4.93
N GLY A 19 -6.30 -2.04 -4.21
CA GLY A 19 -5.08 -1.45 -4.74
C GLY A 19 -3.87 -1.72 -3.86
N ALA A 20 -2.70 -1.42 -4.39
CA ALA A 20 -1.43 -1.62 -3.76
C ALA A 20 -0.47 -0.45 -4.03
N VAL A 21 0.36 -0.13 -3.04
CA VAL A 21 1.42 0.90 -3.13
C VAL A 21 2.70 0.29 -2.60
N LEU A 22 3.78 0.42 -3.35
CA LEU A 22 5.12 0.19 -2.83
C LEU A 22 5.82 1.55 -2.73
N ALA A 23 6.26 1.89 -1.52
CA ALA A 23 7.05 3.07 -1.23
C ALA A 23 8.48 2.71 -0.82
N ARG A 24 9.41 3.62 -1.08
CA ARG A 24 10.78 3.54 -0.58
C ARG A 24 11.23 4.93 -0.15
N ASN A 25 11.82 5.04 1.05
CA ASN A 25 12.29 6.31 1.61
C ASN A 25 11.23 7.43 1.57
N GLY A 26 9.97 7.08 1.84
CA GLY A 26 8.86 8.01 1.86
C GLY A 26 8.29 8.45 0.51
N LEU A 27 8.67 7.78 -0.59
CA LEU A 27 8.16 8.05 -1.92
C LEU A 27 7.54 6.79 -2.53
N ALA A 28 6.35 6.92 -3.11
CA ALA A 28 5.74 5.85 -3.88
C ALA A 28 6.57 5.58 -5.14
N ILE A 29 7.05 4.35 -5.29
CA ILE A 29 7.83 3.89 -6.45
C ILE A 29 7.01 3.02 -7.39
N ALA A 30 5.88 2.49 -6.93
CA ALA A 30 4.88 1.84 -7.76
C ALA A 30 3.50 1.87 -7.10
N VAL A 31 2.46 2.03 -7.91
CA VAL A 31 1.05 2.01 -7.49
C VAL A 31 0.28 1.12 -8.48
N ALA A 32 -0.65 0.32 -7.96
CA ALA A 32 -1.49 -0.59 -8.75
C ALA A 32 -2.93 -0.60 -8.22
N GLY A 33 -3.90 -0.81 -9.12
CA GLY A 33 -5.32 -0.85 -8.78
C GLY A 33 -5.88 0.50 -8.32
N THR A 34 -6.90 0.45 -7.47
CA THR A 34 -7.57 1.61 -6.87
C THR A 34 -7.05 1.87 -5.47
N ILE A 35 -6.26 2.93 -5.36
CA ILE A 35 -5.73 3.52 -4.13
C ILE A 35 -6.21 4.97 -4.04
N PHE A 36 -6.70 5.39 -2.88
CA PHE A 36 -6.99 6.80 -2.62
C PHE A 36 -5.71 7.57 -2.24
N PRO A 37 -5.61 8.87 -2.55
CA PRO A 37 -4.41 9.65 -2.24
C PRO A 37 -4.00 9.62 -0.77
N GLU A 38 -4.95 9.52 0.16
CA GLU A 38 -4.70 9.42 1.59
C GLU A 38 -4.11 8.07 2.01
N GLU A 39 -4.51 6.99 1.33
CA GLU A 39 -3.94 5.65 1.53
C GLU A 39 -2.49 5.60 1.04
N GLU A 40 -2.22 6.16 -0.14
CA GLU A 40 -0.86 6.25 -0.68
C GLU A 40 0.05 7.09 0.23
N ARG A 41 -0.44 8.27 0.63
CA ARG A 41 0.29 9.15 1.54
C ARG A 41 0.60 8.45 2.87
N PHE A 42 -0.35 7.70 3.42
CA PHE A 42 -0.16 6.96 4.65
C PHE A 42 0.97 5.93 4.53
N VAL A 43 1.04 5.21 3.42
CA VAL A 43 2.11 4.23 3.13
C VAL A 43 3.47 4.91 3.01
N CYS A 44 3.52 6.06 2.34
CA CYS A 44 4.74 6.86 2.20
C CYS A 44 5.23 7.42 3.54
N GLU A 45 4.32 7.86 4.42
CA GLU A 45 4.68 8.43 5.72
C GLU A 45 4.86 7.35 6.82
N TRP A 46 4.73 6.07 6.48
CA TRP A 46 4.81 4.97 7.43
C TRP A 46 6.16 4.92 8.14
N THR A 47 6.10 5.00 9.47
CA THR A 47 7.25 4.95 10.37
C THR A 47 6.84 4.17 11.61
N SER A 48 6.87 2.83 11.54
CA SER A 48 6.48 1.98 12.66
C SER A 48 7.59 1.00 13.01
N SER A 49 7.70 0.66 14.30
CA SER A 49 8.54 -0.45 14.74
C SER A 49 7.88 -1.82 14.48
N ALA A 50 6.61 -1.84 14.06
CA ALA A 50 5.90 -3.07 13.75
C ALA A 50 6.19 -3.53 12.31
N PRO A 51 6.54 -4.81 12.10
CA PRO A 51 6.86 -5.31 10.76
C PRO A 51 5.64 -5.33 9.83
N SER A 52 4.43 -5.48 10.38
CA SER A 52 3.18 -5.41 9.63
C SER A 52 2.00 -5.05 10.52
N GLU A 53 1.06 -4.25 10.01
CA GLU A 53 -0.13 -3.83 10.74
C GLU A 53 -1.32 -3.59 9.80
N VAL A 54 -2.55 -3.83 10.30
CA VAL A 54 -3.77 -3.46 9.59
C VAL A 54 -4.38 -2.24 10.27
N LEU A 55 -4.58 -1.18 9.50
CA LEU A 55 -5.06 0.09 10.01
C LEU A 55 -6.34 0.51 9.31
N TYR A 56 -7.18 1.21 10.05
CA TYR A 56 -8.39 1.82 9.52
C TYR A 56 -8.10 3.29 9.21
N ILE A 57 -8.35 3.71 7.96
CA ILE A 57 -8.24 5.09 7.52
C ILE A 57 -9.65 5.71 7.58
N PRO A 58 -9.93 6.62 8.54
CA PRO A 58 -11.28 7.14 8.74
C PRO A 58 -11.85 7.89 7.53
N ASN A 59 -11.00 8.62 6.80
CA ASN A 59 -11.43 9.46 5.68
C ASN A 59 -11.93 8.62 4.50
N THR A 60 -11.21 7.56 4.14
CA THR A 60 -11.61 6.64 3.07
C THR A 60 -12.56 5.55 3.56
N LYS A 61 -12.78 5.46 4.88
CA LYS A 61 -13.51 4.38 5.58
C LYS A 61 -13.03 2.99 5.17
N LYS A 62 -11.74 2.87 4.84
CA LYS A 62 -11.11 1.62 4.39
C LYS A 62 -10.09 1.13 5.38
N LYS A 63 -9.78 -0.16 5.26
CA LYS A 63 -8.62 -0.75 5.92
C LYS A 63 -7.45 -0.78 4.94
N ILE A 64 -6.24 -0.65 5.48
CA ILE A 64 -5.00 -0.84 4.75
C ILE A 64 -4.10 -1.80 5.55
N LEU A 65 -3.54 -2.80 4.88
CA LEU A 65 -2.44 -3.60 5.43
C LEU A 65 -1.14 -2.91 5.04
N VAL A 66 -0.32 -2.55 6.01
CA VAL A 66 1.00 -1.99 5.79
C VAL A 66 2.05 -2.97 6.29
N CYS A 67 3.11 -3.15 5.52
CA CYS A 67 4.23 -4.02 5.85
C CYS A 67 5.54 -3.30 5.51
N GLU A 68 6.48 -3.30 6.44
CA GLU A 68 7.78 -2.66 6.26
C GLU A 68 8.89 -3.72 6.22
N LYS A 69 9.79 -3.59 5.25
CA LYS A 69 11.00 -4.40 5.14
C LYS A 69 12.14 -3.54 4.65
N GLU A 70 13.16 -3.37 5.50
CA GLU A 70 14.30 -2.49 5.24
C GLU A 70 13.84 -1.05 4.97
N SER A 71 14.07 -0.51 3.77
CA SER A 71 13.62 0.84 3.39
C SER A 71 12.35 0.81 2.54
N TYR A 72 11.70 -0.34 2.39
CA TYR A 72 10.50 -0.52 1.58
C TYR A 72 9.27 -0.64 2.47
N VAL A 73 8.20 0.02 2.06
CA VAL A 73 6.88 -0.09 2.68
C VAL A 73 5.89 -0.53 1.61
N LEU A 74 5.21 -1.65 1.85
CA LEU A 74 4.11 -2.15 1.03
C LEU A 74 2.80 -1.85 1.73
N GLY A 75 1.91 -1.12 1.05
CA GLY A 75 0.53 -0.92 1.46
C GLY A 75 -0.44 -1.65 0.54
N LEU A 76 -1.41 -2.37 1.11
CA LEU A 76 -2.49 -3.03 0.40
C LEU A 76 -3.83 -2.52 0.93
N ALA A 77 -4.55 -1.73 0.13
CA ALA A 77 -5.87 -1.22 0.49
C ALA A 77 -6.91 -2.30 0.29
N TYR A 78 -7.76 -2.54 1.29
CA TYR A 78 -8.81 -3.55 1.21
C TYR A 78 -9.95 -3.08 0.28
N ASN A 79 -10.49 -4.00 -0.52
CA ASN A 79 -11.86 -3.90 -0.97
C ASN A 79 -12.72 -4.08 0.28
N ASN A 80 -13.14 -2.99 0.91
CA ASN A 80 -14.22 -3.13 1.87
C ASN A 80 -15.50 -3.50 1.09
N PRO A 81 -16.31 -4.46 1.56
CA PRO A 81 -17.76 -4.37 1.36
C PRO A 81 -18.33 -3.16 2.11
#